data_AF-A0A8J4B4E7-F1
#
_entry.id   AF-A0A8J4B4E7-F1
#
_cell.length_a   1.000
_cell.length_b   1.000
_cell.length_c   1.000
_cell.angle_alpha   90.00
_cell.angle_beta   90.00
_cell.angle_gamma   90.00
#
_symmetry.space_group_name_H-M   'P 1'
#
loop_
_entity.id
_entity.type
_entity.pdbx_description
1 polymer ?
#
loop_
_entity_poly.entity_id
_entity_poly.type
_entity_poly.pdbx_seq_one_letter_code
_entity_poly.pdbx_strand_id
1 'polypeptide(L)'
;MAHVQEQRRGALASAIATGMLGKGDENATAMFMDLDLLHATIAALKRAPFPPGTLHTFAVKANPVGRVLELMRDAGMGAEVASLGELRQALACGFPPNRVAFDSPIKTREELRFALTAGVRLNLDNLQEVQRVAELLAAEPELLGSTAGNCSTAGPRLIGLRVNPQVGEGRIAALSTAGKVSKFGIPLLDCRGELLAAFARHPWINALHLHVGSQALPLELTVEGVARVADLAAEVEAAAAAAAYGSGGCRRIMALDIGGGLPVQYGDDDLGWLLGSSTAAVAADSMAADSAAAVLPTPTPKTETETKTEVVISIFERYANLLRQRLPYIFVGCDDINNIETAVADATTNNDNDLIKTISTTATTNTLTIAPQLVTEFGRCLVAKSVFAAGRVEYSKHCGGRRVVVSGLGGDLLLRAVYLPDTWPVRVELYGNVGQKKVCGTAASTDLADLNEPSGPGSLFPTDVVGPLCFQGDRLAEAVLLPPAHPGDWIVVPDVGAYCLSMYSRYNSRCSPPVWGFRRRRQFATRQEDETSTAAGMTPAIATAVASAVATMTKAPEEEYMLPGAWAAGSSSSGSSSSGSSSGRVVAACGADYEFVLLRRGETVEE
;
A
#
# COMPACT_ATOMS: atom_id res chain seq x y z
N MET A 1 19.42 3.41 -4.98
CA MET A 1 19.48 3.78 -6.41
C MET A 1 19.93 2.65 -7.32
N ALA A 2 21.21 2.28 -7.38
CA ALA A 2 21.73 1.32 -8.38
C ALA A 2 21.01 -0.05 -8.38
N HIS A 3 20.67 -0.57 -7.20
CA HIS A 3 19.95 -1.84 -7.06
C HIS A 3 18.56 -1.83 -7.72
N VAL A 4 17.74 -0.80 -7.49
CA VAL A 4 16.37 -0.69 -8.03
C VAL A 4 16.39 -0.59 -9.56
N GLN A 5 17.37 0.13 -10.10
CA GLN A 5 17.57 0.25 -11.54
C GLN A 5 17.95 -1.10 -12.15
N GLU A 6 18.83 -1.84 -11.48
CA GLU A 6 19.26 -3.16 -11.91
C GLU A 6 18.14 -4.20 -11.86
N GLN A 7 17.34 -4.21 -10.78
CA GLN A 7 16.16 -5.09 -10.63
C GLN A 7 15.18 -4.89 -11.79
N ARG A 8 14.80 -3.64 -12.06
CA ARG A 8 13.89 -3.28 -13.15
C ARG A 8 14.45 -3.64 -14.53
N ARG A 9 15.72 -3.33 -14.79
CA ARG A 9 16.40 -3.68 -16.05
C ARG A 9 16.44 -5.20 -16.25
N GLY A 10 16.87 -5.94 -15.24
CA GLY A 10 16.98 -7.40 -15.28
C GLY A 10 15.63 -8.09 -15.43
N ALA A 11 14.60 -7.59 -14.74
CA ALA A 11 13.24 -8.09 -14.87
C ALA A 11 12.68 -7.89 -16.29
N LEU A 12 12.80 -6.68 -16.85
CA LEU A 12 12.31 -6.43 -18.21
C LEU A 12 13.05 -7.28 -19.25
N ALA A 13 14.38 -7.34 -19.19
CA ALA A 13 15.18 -8.18 -20.09
C ALA A 13 14.81 -9.66 -19.99
N SER A 14 14.60 -10.17 -18.77
CA SER A 14 14.19 -11.56 -18.56
C SER A 14 12.78 -11.84 -19.09
N ALA A 15 11.84 -10.92 -18.90
CA ALA A 15 10.48 -11.04 -19.41
C ALA A 15 10.44 -11.05 -20.94
N ILE A 16 11.26 -10.22 -21.59
CA ILE A 16 11.41 -10.21 -23.06
C ILE A 16 12.04 -11.53 -23.54
N ALA A 17 13.16 -11.94 -22.95
CA ALA A 17 13.90 -13.13 -23.38
C ALA A 17 13.10 -14.43 -23.24
N THR A 18 12.18 -14.50 -22.27
CA THR A 18 11.30 -15.65 -22.04
C THR A 18 10.00 -15.58 -22.83
N GLY A 19 9.76 -14.51 -23.59
CA GLY A 19 8.52 -14.30 -24.35
C GLY A 19 7.29 -14.04 -23.49
N MET A 20 7.46 -13.64 -22.21
CA MET A 20 6.34 -13.35 -21.30
C MET A 20 5.48 -12.18 -21.75
N LEU A 21 6.06 -11.24 -22.49
CA LEU A 21 5.37 -10.10 -23.07
C LEU A 21 4.67 -10.45 -24.39
N GLY A 22 4.48 -11.74 -24.67
CA GLY A 22 3.87 -12.26 -25.90
C GLY A 22 4.91 -12.50 -26.99
N LYS A 23 4.51 -13.21 -28.05
CA LYS A 23 5.32 -13.39 -29.26
C LYS A 23 4.98 -12.26 -30.23
N GLY A 24 6.00 -11.53 -30.72
CA GLY A 24 5.77 -10.41 -31.63
C GLY A 24 5.17 -9.18 -30.92
N ASP A 25 3.98 -8.75 -31.35
CA ASP A 25 3.32 -7.50 -30.94
C ASP A 25 2.06 -7.73 -30.05
N GLU A 26 1.92 -8.93 -29.46
CA GLU A 26 0.72 -9.35 -28.72
C GLU A 26 0.42 -8.52 -27.46
N ASN A 27 1.44 -8.13 -26.68
CA ASN A 27 1.24 -7.21 -25.54
C ASN A 27 2.04 -5.94 -25.71
N ALA A 28 1.35 -4.84 -26.03
CA ALA A 28 1.97 -3.52 -26.11
C ALA A 28 2.25 -2.91 -24.73
N THR A 29 1.73 -3.47 -23.63
CA THR A 29 1.83 -2.89 -22.28
C THR A 29 1.82 -3.94 -21.18
N ALA A 30 2.70 -3.80 -20.18
CA ALA A 30 2.71 -4.64 -18.99
C ALA A 30 3.16 -3.85 -17.75
N MET A 31 2.74 -4.32 -16.57
CA MET A 31 3.21 -3.80 -15.28
C MET A 31 4.02 -4.86 -14.53
N PHE A 32 5.04 -4.42 -13.79
CA PHE A 32 5.96 -5.27 -13.07
C PHE A 32 6.13 -4.79 -11.64
N MET A 33 5.81 -5.65 -10.67
CA MET A 33 5.95 -5.41 -9.24
C MET A 33 7.17 -6.14 -8.68
N ASP A 34 8.12 -5.38 -8.15
CA ASP A 34 9.24 -5.86 -7.36
C ASP A 34 8.72 -6.35 -5.99
N LEU A 35 8.62 -7.67 -5.84
CA LEU A 35 8.09 -8.30 -4.64
C LEU A 35 9.04 -8.15 -3.44
N ASP A 36 10.34 -8.03 -3.70
CA ASP A 36 11.31 -7.91 -2.64
C ASP A 36 11.31 -6.48 -2.07
N LEU A 37 11.20 -5.46 -2.93
CA LEU A 37 11.01 -4.08 -2.49
C LEU A 37 9.68 -3.88 -1.76
N LEU A 38 8.60 -4.54 -2.21
CA LEU A 38 7.33 -4.53 -1.48
C LEU A 38 7.50 -5.07 -0.06
N HIS A 39 8.13 -6.24 0.09
CA HIS A 39 8.41 -6.84 1.39
C HIS A 39 9.32 -5.96 2.27
N ALA A 40 10.38 -5.39 1.70
CA ALA A 40 11.29 -4.49 2.41
C ALA A 40 10.55 -3.25 2.94
N THR A 41 9.62 -2.70 2.15
CA THR A 41 8.80 -1.54 2.51
C THR A 41 7.85 -1.87 3.66
N ILE A 42 7.15 -3.00 3.60
CA ILE A 42 6.27 -3.47 4.70
C ILE A 42 7.09 -3.74 5.97
N ALA A 43 8.28 -4.32 5.83
CA ALA A 43 9.17 -4.58 6.96
C ALA A 43 9.67 -3.26 7.60
N ALA A 44 9.93 -2.22 6.80
CA ALA A 44 10.27 -0.89 7.32
C ALA A 44 9.12 -0.28 8.12
N LEU A 45 7.88 -0.39 7.62
CA LEU A 45 6.70 0.03 8.37
C LEU A 45 6.58 -0.71 9.70
N LYS A 46 6.71 -2.04 9.71
CA LYS A 46 6.58 -2.86 10.93
C LYS A 46 7.67 -2.60 11.97
N ARG A 47 8.86 -2.18 11.56
CA ARG A 47 9.96 -1.82 12.48
C ARG A 47 9.82 -0.40 13.02
N ALA A 48 9.06 0.48 12.35
CA ALA A 48 8.84 1.82 12.82
C ALA A 48 8.15 1.79 14.19
N PRO A 49 8.53 2.66 15.13
CA PRO A 49 8.20 2.50 16.54
C PRO A 49 6.81 3.06 16.88
N PHE A 50 5.79 2.66 16.12
CA PHE A 50 4.38 2.93 16.42
C PHE A 50 3.95 2.28 17.74
N PRO A 51 2.86 2.73 18.38
CA PRO A 51 2.36 2.13 19.62
C PRO A 51 2.15 0.61 19.49
N PRO A 52 2.45 -0.19 20.52
CA PRO A 52 2.15 -1.61 20.52
C PRO A 52 0.67 -1.88 20.20
N GLY A 53 0.40 -2.90 19.39
CA GLY A 53 -0.97 -3.23 18.98
C GLY A 53 -1.57 -2.35 17.87
N THR A 54 -0.78 -1.42 17.29
CA THR A 54 -1.20 -0.66 16.10
C THR A 54 -1.64 -1.59 14.98
N LEU A 55 -2.81 -1.32 14.40
CA LEU A 55 -3.29 -1.98 13.20
C LEU A 55 -2.90 -1.17 11.96
N HIS A 56 -1.92 -1.64 11.20
CA HIS A 56 -1.67 -1.10 9.87
C HIS A 56 -2.62 -1.72 8.85
N THR A 57 -3.43 -0.90 8.18
CA THR A 57 -4.29 -1.28 7.06
C THR A 57 -3.69 -0.78 5.74
N PHE A 58 -3.83 -1.59 4.69
CA PHE A 58 -3.47 -1.20 3.33
C PHE A 58 -4.68 -0.56 2.65
N ALA A 59 -4.51 0.67 2.14
CA ALA A 59 -5.56 1.37 1.40
C ALA A 59 -5.74 0.75 0.01
N VAL A 60 -6.78 -0.07 -0.16
CA VAL A 60 -7.04 -0.88 -1.37
C VAL A 60 -7.11 -0.03 -2.64
N LYS A 61 -7.69 1.17 -2.54
CA LYS A 61 -7.77 2.18 -3.60
C LYS A 61 -6.42 2.54 -4.25
N ALA A 62 -5.29 2.33 -3.54
CA ALA A 62 -3.96 2.53 -4.12
C ALA A 62 -3.62 1.45 -5.15
N ASN A 63 -3.93 0.18 -4.86
CA ASN A 63 -3.69 -0.95 -5.77
C ASN A 63 -4.65 -2.13 -5.44
N PRO A 64 -5.76 -2.30 -6.18
CA PRO A 64 -6.79 -3.29 -5.89
C PRO A 64 -6.51 -4.65 -6.52
N VAL A 65 -5.27 -4.99 -6.87
CA VAL A 65 -4.95 -6.31 -7.43
C VAL A 65 -5.10 -7.37 -6.32
N GLY A 66 -5.99 -8.34 -6.51
CA GLY A 66 -6.31 -9.36 -5.49
C GLY A 66 -5.07 -10.05 -4.91
N ARG A 67 -4.12 -10.45 -5.77
CA ARG A 67 -2.88 -11.09 -5.31
C ARG A 67 -1.97 -10.17 -4.50
N VAL A 68 -2.03 -8.85 -4.73
CA VAL A 68 -1.34 -7.85 -3.90
C VAL A 68 -2.03 -7.74 -2.55
N LEU A 69 -3.37 -7.76 -2.51
CA LEU A 69 -4.13 -7.77 -1.27
C LEU A 69 -3.79 -9.00 -0.41
N GLU A 70 -3.71 -10.18 -1.02
CA GLU A 70 -3.28 -11.40 -0.33
C GLU A 70 -1.85 -11.28 0.24
N LEU A 71 -0.90 -10.71 -0.50
CA LEU A 71 0.46 -10.45 0.00
C LEU A 71 0.45 -9.50 1.21
N MET A 72 -0.38 -8.45 1.19
CA MET A 72 -0.53 -7.53 2.33
C MET A 72 -1.13 -8.23 3.56
N ARG A 73 -2.17 -9.06 3.36
CA ARG A 73 -2.80 -9.88 4.40
C ARG A 73 -1.79 -10.86 5.00
N ASP A 74 -1.03 -11.57 4.18
CA ASP A 74 -0.04 -12.56 4.62
C ASP A 74 1.12 -11.87 5.36
N ALA A 75 1.43 -10.63 4.99
CA ALA A 75 2.29 -9.75 5.77
C ALA A 75 1.59 -9.20 7.03
N GLY A 76 0.42 -9.68 7.41
CA GLY A 76 -0.26 -9.33 8.65
C GLY A 76 -0.85 -7.93 8.69
N MET A 77 -1.09 -7.28 7.54
CA MET A 77 -1.83 -6.01 7.48
C MET A 77 -3.35 -6.23 7.51
N GLY A 78 -4.10 -5.19 7.87
CA GLY A 78 -5.53 -5.09 7.58
C GLY A 78 -5.78 -4.44 6.20
N ALA A 79 -7.04 -4.14 5.89
CA ALA A 79 -7.42 -3.45 4.65
C ALA A 79 -8.28 -2.22 4.98
N GLU A 80 -8.03 -1.11 4.30
CA GLU A 80 -8.96 0.02 4.23
C GLU A 80 -9.61 0.01 2.85
N VAL A 81 -10.94 0.08 2.85
CA VAL A 81 -11.77 -0.04 1.65
C VAL A 81 -12.66 1.18 1.52
N ALA A 82 -12.78 1.71 0.30
CA ALA A 82 -13.50 2.94 0.00
C ALA A 82 -14.83 2.71 -0.76
N SER A 83 -15.21 1.45 -0.98
CA SER A 83 -16.48 1.07 -1.62
C SER A 83 -16.92 -0.32 -1.20
N LEU A 84 -18.19 -0.67 -1.43
CA LEU A 84 -18.66 -2.06 -1.24
C LEU A 84 -17.90 -3.05 -2.13
N GLY A 85 -17.50 -2.64 -3.34
CA GLY A 85 -16.69 -3.49 -4.23
C GLY A 85 -15.36 -3.88 -3.59
N GLU A 86 -14.63 -2.88 -3.08
CA GLU A 86 -13.37 -3.11 -2.36
C GLU A 86 -13.58 -3.90 -1.07
N LEU A 87 -14.67 -3.65 -0.33
CA LEU A 87 -15.03 -4.41 0.87
C LEU A 87 -15.21 -5.89 0.55
N ARG A 88 -16.03 -6.22 -0.46
CA ARG A 88 -16.26 -7.60 -0.88
C ARG A 88 -14.98 -8.25 -1.37
N GLN A 89 -14.15 -7.51 -2.11
CA GLN A 89 -12.86 -8.00 -2.58
C GLN A 89 -11.90 -8.30 -1.41
N ALA A 90 -11.78 -7.41 -0.42
CA ALA A 90 -10.94 -7.62 0.74
C ALA A 90 -11.38 -8.86 1.54
N LEU A 91 -12.69 -9.02 1.76
CA LEU A 91 -13.22 -10.22 2.42
C LEU A 91 -12.95 -11.50 1.59
N ALA A 92 -13.13 -11.45 0.28
CA ALA A 92 -12.83 -12.56 -0.62
C ALA A 92 -11.34 -12.92 -0.64
N CYS A 93 -10.45 -11.92 -0.50
CA CYS A 93 -9.02 -12.12 -0.32
C CYS A 93 -8.66 -12.60 1.11
N GLY A 94 -9.65 -12.94 1.94
CA GLY A 94 -9.45 -13.55 3.26
C GLY A 94 -9.00 -12.59 4.36
N PHE A 95 -9.18 -11.28 4.21
CA PHE A 95 -8.94 -10.36 5.32
C PHE A 95 -9.94 -10.63 6.45
N PRO A 96 -9.49 -10.76 7.72
CA PRO A 96 -10.41 -10.87 8.84
C PRO A 96 -11.32 -9.63 8.91
N PRO A 97 -12.65 -9.77 9.03
CA PRO A 97 -13.55 -8.61 8.99
C PRO A 97 -13.19 -7.52 10.02
N ASN A 98 -12.81 -7.91 11.24
CA ASN A 98 -12.40 -6.99 12.30
C ASN A 98 -11.07 -6.26 12.02
N ARG A 99 -10.39 -6.54 10.90
CA ARG A 99 -9.20 -5.83 10.41
C ARG A 99 -9.46 -5.11 9.08
N VAL A 100 -10.71 -5.01 8.66
CA VAL A 100 -11.14 -4.21 7.51
C VAL A 100 -11.83 -2.95 8.01
N ALA A 101 -11.40 -1.78 7.52
CA ALA A 101 -12.01 -0.48 7.78
C ALA A 101 -12.73 0.05 6.52
N PHE A 102 -14.01 0.41 6.64
CA PHE A 102 -14.83 0.87 5.53
C PHE A 102 -15.07 2.39 5.56
N ASP A 103 -14.48 3.06 4.56
CA ASP A 103 -14.23 4.49 4.48
C ASP A 103 -14.82 5.08 3.20
N SER A 104 -16.13 5.27 3.19
CA SER A 104 -16.87 5.87 2.07
C SER A 104 -17.76 7.02 2.56
N PRO A 105 -17.77 8.19 1.89
CA PRO A 105 -18.65 9.29 2.27
C PRO A 105 -20.12 9.07 1.89
N ILE A 106 -20.41 8.05 1.08
CA ILE A 106 -21.73 7.83 0.46
C ILE A 106 -22.31 6.45 0.73
N LYS A 107 -21.92 5.78 1.82
CA LYS A 107 -22.40 4.42 2.14
C LYS A 107 -23.91 4.36 2.13
N THR A 108 -24.54 3.50 1.35
CA THR A 108 -26.00 3.34 1.33
C THR A 108 -26.50 2.57 2.57
N ARG A 109 -27.83 2.52 2.80
CA ARG A 109 -28.39 1.70 3.89
C ARG A 109 -28.04 0.22 3.73
N GLU A 110 -28.01 -0.29 2.49
CA GLU A 110 -27.65 -1.68 2.22
C GLU A 110 -26.17 -1.94 2.46
N GLU A 111 -25.29 -1.01 2.07
CA GLU A 111 -23.85 -1.09 2.35
C GLU A 111 -23.56 -1.05 3.85
N LEU A 112 -24.26 -0.18 4.60
CA LEU A 112 -24.18 -0.12 6.06
C LEU A 112 -24.64 -1.42 6.71
N ARG A 113 -25.81 -1.96 6.31
CA ARG A 113 -26.30 -3.26 6.81
C ARG A 113 -25.31 -4.38 6.50
N PHE A 114 -24.76 -4.42 5.28
CA PHE A 114 -23.75 -5.41 4.89
C PHE A 114 -22.50 -5.31 5.77
N ALA A 115 -21.96 -4.10 5.96
CA ALA A 115 -20.78 -3.88 6.79
C ALA A 115 -20.99 -4.28 8.25
N LEU A 116 -22.14 -3.90 8.82
CA LEU A 116 -22.54 -4.30 10.17
C LEU A 116 -22.70 -5.82 10.27
N THR A 117 -23.37 -6.45 9.31
CA THR A 117 -23.49 -7.92 9.28
C THR A 117 -22.13 -8.61 9.19
N ALA A 118 -21.24 -8.11 8.34
CA ALA A 118 -19.95 -8.73 8.06
C ALA A 118 -18.95 -8.68 9.23
N GLY A 119 -19.12 -7.77 10.20
CA GLY A 119 -18.17 -7.65 11.31
C GLY A 119 -17.08 -6.61 11.10
N VAL A 120 -17.16 -5.76 10.07
CA VAL A 120 -16.08 -4.82 9.74
C VAL A 120 -16.08 -3.57 10.60
N ARG A 121 -14.91 -2.91 10.67
CA ARG A 121 -14.79 -1.58 11.26
C ARG A 121 -15.43 -0.57 10.32
N LEU A 122 -16.20 0.36 10.88
CA LEU A 122 -17.00 1.29 10.09
C LEU A 122 -16.69 2.71 10.48
N ASN A 123 -16.17 3.54 9.57
CA ASN A 123 -15.98 4.96 9.81
C ASN A 123 -17.13 5.74 9.15
N LEU A 124 -18.06 6.23 9.96
CA LEU A 124 -19.19 7.04 9.49
C LEU A 124 -18.71 8.43 9.10
N ASP A 125 -19.15 8.95 7.95
CA ASP A 125 -18.57 10.18 7.40
C ASP A 125 -19.32 11.45 7.83
N ASN A 126 -20.61 11.33 8.16
CA ASN A 126 -21.47 12.47 8.49
C ASN A 126 -22.63 12.09 9.43
N LEU A 127 -23.31 13.10 9.99
CA LEU A 127 -24.41 12.92 10.94
C LEU A 127 -25.65 12.23 10.33
N GLN A 128 -25.87 12.35 9.01
CA GLN A 128 -26.96 11.63 8.35
C GLN A 128 -26.66 10.13 8.22
N GLU A 129 -25.38 9.75 8.10
CA GLU A 129 -24.95 8.36 8.19
C GLU A 129 -25.11 7.80 9.61
N VAL A 130 -24.79 8.59 10.63
CA VAL A 130 -25.08 8.26 12.05
C VAL A 130 -26.56 7.97 12.24
N GLN A 131 -27.43 8.83 11.72
CA GLN A 131 -28.88 8.64 11.82
C GLN A 131 -29.35 7.36 11.09
N ARG A 132 -28.81 7.07 9.91
CA ARG A 132 -29.13 5.83 9.17
C ARG A 132 -28.72 4.58 9.93
N VAL A 133 -27.55 4.58 10.58
CA VAL A 133 -27.12 3.48 11.43
C VAL A 133 -28.00 3.37 12.67
N ALA A 134 -28.33 4.49 13.33
CA ALA A 134 -29.24 4.49 14.48
C ALA A 134 -30.60 3.86 14.16
N GLU A 135 -31.18 4.19 12.99
CA GLU A 135 -32.42 3.60 12.51
C GLU A 135 -32.30 2.10 12.21
N LEU A 136 -31.20 1.69 11.57
CA LEU A 136 -30.92 0.26 11.33
C LEU A 136 -30.81 -0.51 12.65
N LEU A 137 -30.06 0.02 13.63
CA LEU A 137 -29.89 -0.63 14.93
C LEU A 137 -31.17 -0.64 15.78
N ALA A 138 -32.07 0.33 15.59
CA ALA A 138 -33.38 0.32 16.23
C ALA A 138 -34.30 -0.76 15.63
N ALA A 139 -34.20 -1.01 14.32
CA ALA A 139 -35.00 -2.01 13.62
C ALA A 139 -34.42 -3.43 13.72
N GLU A 140 -33.10 -3.56 13.71
CA GLU A 140 -32.32 -4.80 13.68
C GLU A 140 -31.19 -4.73 14.75
N PRO A 141 -31.52 -4.78 16.06
CA PRO A 141 -30.53 -4.62 17.14
C PRO A 141 -29.39 -5.64 17.10
N GLU A 142 -29.62 -6.82 16.54
CA GLU A 142 -28.65 -7.89 16.35
C GLU A 142 -27.48 -7.51 15.43
N LEU A 143 -27.64 -6.49 14.57
CA LEU A 143 -26.57 -5.96 13.71
C LEU A 143 -25.39 -5.40 14.52
N LEU A 144 -25.64 -4.95 15.76
CA LEU A 144 -24.57 -4.52 16.65
C LEU A 144 -23.71 -5.71 17.13
N GLY A 145 -24.28 -6.93 17.10
CA GLY A 145 -23.71 -8.16 17.65
C GLY A 145 -23.92 -8.28 19.16
N SER A 146 -23.84 -9.52 19.68
CA SER A 146 -23.93 -9.82 21.12
C SER A 146 -22.75 -9.32 21.96
N THR A 147 -21.78 -8.64 21.34
CA THR A 147 -20.53 -8.16 21.96
C THR A 147 -20.59 -6.71 22.46
N ALA A 148 -21.78 -6.11 22.51
CA ALA A 148 -22.04 -4.96 23.37
C ALA A 148 -22.13 -5.43 24.85
N GLY A 149 -21.00 -5.88 25.41
CA GLY A 149 -20.89 -6.36 26.79
C GLY A 149 -20.56 -7.85 26.90
N ASN A 150 -19.31 -8.14 27.26
CA ASN A 150 -18.71 -9.43 27.66
C ASN A 150 -18.42 -10.49 26.57
N CYS A 151 -17.11 -10.74 26.41
CA CYS A 151 -16.47 -11.98 25.97
C CYS A 151 -16.88 -12.54 24.59
N SER A 152 -16.47 -11.86 23.52
CA SER A 152 -15.91 -12.58 22.37
C SER A 152 -14.39 -12.40 22.35
N THR A 153 -13.66 -13.36 21.79
CA THR A 153 -12.22 -13.25 21.52
C THR A 153 -11.88 -12.12 20.52
N ALA A 154 -12.86 -11.48 19.89
CA ALA A 154 -12.69 -10.42 18.91
C ALA A 154 -12.89 -8.99 19.46
N GLY A 155 -13.30 -8.83 20.73
CA GLY A 155 -13.56 -7.52 21.35
C GLY A 155 -14.86 -6.84 20.86
N PRO A 156 -15.14 -5.59 21.30
CA PRO A 156 -16.28 -4.83 20.81
C PRO A 156 -16.08 -4.42 19.35
N ARG A 157 -17.17 -4.38 18.59
CA ARG A 157 -17.17 -3.87 17.22
C ARG A 157 -16.77 -2.40 17.20
N LEU A 158 -15.91 -1.99 16.27
CA LEU A 158 -15.47 -0.60 16.13
C LEU A 158 -16.33 0.14 15.12
N ILE A 159 -17.12 1.09 15.61
CA ILE A 159 -17.88 2.03 14.79
C ILE A 159 -17.37 3.42 15.11
N GLY A 160 -16.63 4.00 14.16
CA GLY A 160 -16.01 5.30 14.26
C GLY A 160 -16.81 6.41 13.60
N LEU A 161 -16.46 7.63 13.97
CA LEU A 161 -16.91 8.84 13.29
C LEU A 161 -15.69 9.54 12.68
N ARG A 162 -15.76 9.81 11.37
CA ARG A 162 -14.73 10.56 10.66
C ARG A 162 -14.86 12.04 10.96
N VAL A 163 -13.76 12.62 11.43
CA VAL A 163 -13.67 14.02 11.82
C VAL A 163 -12.68 14.71 10.88
N ASN A 164 -13.09 15.87 10.37
CA ASN A 164 -12.19 16.78 9.69
C ASN A 164 -11.54 17.71 10.75
N PRO A 165 -10.22 17.61 11.00
CA PRO A 165 -9.57 18.39 12.05
C PRO A 165 -9.33 19.88 11.68
N GLN A 166 -9.62 20.27 10.44
CA GLN A 166 -9.50 21.64 9.92
C GLN A 166 -8.12 22.28 10.18
N VAL A 167 -7.05 21.51 9.92
CA VAL A 167 -5.65 21.95 10.12
C VAL A 167 -5.10 22.75 8.94
N GLY A 168 -5.75 22.69 7.77
CA GLY A 168 -5.34 23.41 6.57
C GLY A 168 -5.09 22.50 5.38
N GLU A 169 -4.53 23.07 4.32
CA GLU A 169 -4.30 22.41 3.04
C GLU A 169 -2.82 22.31 2.73
N GLY A 170 -2.44 21.25 2.02
CA GLY A 170 -1.10 21.07 1.46
C GLY A 170 -0.91 21.81 0.16
N ARG A 171 0.26 21.62 -0.47
CA ARG A 171 0.58 22.28 -1.75
C ARG A 171 -0.36 21.86 -2.89
N ILE A 172 -0.87 20.63 -2.84
CA ILE A 172 -1.83 20.11 -3.80
C ILE A 172 -3.21 20.13 -3.13
N ALA A 173 -3.97 21.21 -3.32
CA ALA A 173 -5.26 21.43 -2.67
C ALA A 173 -6.23 20.25 -2.88
N ALA A 174 -6.28 19.70 -4.10
CA ALA A 174 -7.16 18.57 -4.45
C ALA A 174 -6.88 17.27 -3.64
N LEU A 175 -5.74 17.15 -2.98
CA LEU A 175 -5.39 16.01 -2.13
C LEU A 175 -5.54 16.30 -0.63
N SER A 176 -5.96 17.52 -0.27
CA SER A 176 -6.17 17.94 1.11
C SER A 176 -7.61 17.67 1.50
N THR A 177 -7.82 16.92 2.58
CA THR A 177 -9.17 16.58 3.07
C THR A 177 -9.50 17.25 4.39
N ALA A 178 -8.51 17.90 5.03
CA ALA A 178 -8.67 18.68 6.26
C ALA A 178 -8.67 20.21 6.07
N GLY A 179 -9.04 20.68 4.88
CA GLY A 179 -9.31 22.09 4.62
C GLY A 179 -10.62 22.56 5.27
N LYS A 180 -10.88 23.87 5.22
CA LYS A 180 -12.15 24.46 5.69
C LYS A 180 -13.34 23.97 4.89
N VAL A 181 -13.15 23.73 3.59
CA VAL A 181 -14.17 23.18 2.70
C VAL A 181 -13.74 21.78 2.32
N SER A 182 -14.44 20.77 2.83
CA SER A 182 -14.21 19.37 2.52
C SER A 182 -15.52 18.63 2.49
N LYS A 183 -15.63 17.64 1.60
CA LYS A 183 -16.78 16.73 1.55
C LYS A 183 -16.66 15.56 2.53
N PHE A 184 -15.56 15.47 3.25
CA PHE A 184 -15.21 14.31 4.08
C PHE A 184 -15.20 14.68 5.56
N GLY A 185 -15.86 13.86 6.36
CA GLY A 185 -15.88 14.00 7.81
C GLY A 185 -16.63 15.23 8.31
N ILE A 186 -16.98 15.21 9.59
CA ILE A 186 -17.63 16.33 10.26
C ILE A 186 -16.56 17.36 10.67
N PRO A 187 -16.71 18.65 10.32
CA PRO A 187 -15.73 19.68 10.65
C PRO A 187 -15.65 19.92 12.16
N LEU A 188 -14.48 19.65 12.75
CA LEU A 188 -14.28 19.70 14.19
C LEU A 188 -14.52 21.09 14.80
N LEU A 189 -13.98 22.14 14.16
CA LEU A 189 -14.04 23.50 14.70
C LEU A 189 -15.43 24.09 14.58
N ASP A 190 -16.16 23.73 13.51
CA ASP A 190 -17.50 24.26 13.25
C ASP A 190 -18.59 23.45 13.96
N CYS A 191 -18.40 22.14 14.13
CA CYS A 191 -19.42 21.21 14.64
C CYS A 191 -19.00 20.47 15.92
N ARG A 192 -18.08 21.02 16.74
CA ARG A 192 -17.61 20.38 17.99
C ARG A 192 -18.75 19.94 18.92
N GLY A 193 -19.74 20.81 19.12
CA GLY A 193 -20.90 20.52 19.96
C GLY A 193 -21.78 19.40 19.43
N GLU A 194 -21.98 19.34 18.11
CA GLU A 194 -22.74 18.28 17.44
C GLU A 194 -22.02 16.93 17.53
N LEU A 195 -20.69 16.93 17.40
CA LEU A 195 -19.86 15.74 17.60
C LEU A 195 -20.02 15.19 19.02
N LEU A 196 -19.84 16.01 20.05
CA LEU A 196 -20.01 15.59 21.45
C LEU A 196 -21.43 15.08 21.72
N ALA A 197 -22.46 15.75 21.16
CA ALA A 197 -23.84 15.32 21.28
C ALA A 197 -24.09 13.96 20.58
N ALA A 198 -23.45 13.70 19.44
CA ALA A 198 -23.56 12.41 18.74
C ALA A 198 -22.95 11.27 19.59
N PHE A 199 -21.76 11.46 20.16
CA PHE A 199 -21.13 10.47 21.03
C PHE A 199 -21.94 10.19 22.31
N ALA A 200 -22.56 11.22 22.90
CA ALA A 200 -23.42 11.08 24.06
C ALA A 200 -24.72 10.34 23.74
N ARG A 201 -25.35 10.64 22.59
CA ARG A 201 -26.62 10.02 22.17
C ARG A 201 -26.43 8.58 21.68
N HIS A 202 -25.27 8.25 21.13
CA HIS A 202 -25.02 6.96 20.48
C HIS A 202 -23.82 6.24 21.12
N PRO A 203 -24.01 5.53 22.25
CA PRO A 203 -22.97 4.76 22.94
C PRO A 203 -22.26 3.69 22.09
N TRP A 204 -22.82 3.30 20.95
CA TRP A 204 -22.20 2.36 20.02
C TRP A 204 -21.13 2.98 19.11
N ILE A 205 -21.03 4.32 19.01
CA ILE A 205 -19.94 5.00 18.29
C ILE A 205 -18.70 5.04 19.19
N ASN A 206 -17.73 4.16 19.02
CA ASN A 206 -16.63 3.94 19.97
C ASN A 206 -15.24 4.09 19.34
N ALA A 207 -15.14 4.73 18.19
CA ALA A 207 -13.87 5.05 17.56
C ALA A 207 -13.91 6.45 16.93
N LEU A 208 -12.73 6.98 16.62
CA LEU A 208 -12.55 8.21 15.86
C LEU A 208 -11.67 7.94 14.66
N HIS A 209 -12.00 8.56 13.54
CA HIS A 209 -11.21 8.50 12.31
C HIS A 209 -10.87 9.90 11.83
N LEU A 210 -9.71 10.06 11.22
CA LEU A 210 -9.38 11.23 10.45
C LEU A 210 -8.53 10.88 9.23
N HIS A 211 -8.56 11.76 8.24
CA HIS A 211 -7.56 11.78 7.19
C HIS A 211 -7.27 13.24 6.83
N VAL A 212 -6.02 13.66 6.95
CA VAL A 212 -5.62 15.05 6.69
C VAL A 212 -5.45 15.32 5.19
N GLY A 213 -4.91 14.34 4.47
CA GLY A 213 -4.75 14.35 3.02
C GLY A 213 -3.57 13.48 2.58
N SER A 214 -3.15 13.60 1.33
CA SER A 214 -2.01 12.84 0.75
C SER A 214 -1.06 13.76 -0.01
N GLN A 215 0.22 13.39 -0.13
CA GLN A 215 1.26 13.97 -1.01
C GLN A 215 1.41 15.52 -0.93
N ALA A 216 2.64 16.00 -0.72
CA ALA A 216 2.91 17.45 -0.58
C ALA A 216 2.19 18.12 0.61
N LEU A 217 1.84 17.31 1.62
CA LEU A 217 1.48 17.72 2.97
C LEU A 217 2.67 17.48 3.91
N PRO A 218 3.08 18.48 4.72
CA PRO A 218 4.07 18.26 5.78
C PRO A 218 3.57 17.24 6.80
N LEU A 219 4.46 16.39 7.32
CA LEU A 219 4.10 15.39 8.32
C LEU A 219 3.59 16.06 9.59
N GLU A 220 4.17 17.18 9.96
CA GLU A 220 3.82 17.98 11.12
C GLU A 220 2.34 18.40 11.08
N LEU A 221 1.83 18.75 9.90
CA LEU A 221 0.42 19.10 9.72
C LEU A 221 -0.49 17.89 9.91
N THR A 222 -0.06 16.72 9.44
CA THR A 222 -0.82 15.48 9.64
C THR A 222 -0.86 15.09 11.13
N VAL A 223 0.27 15.22 11.83
CA VAL A 223 0.37 14.95 13.27
C VAL A 223 -0.47 15.94 14.10
N GLU A 224 -0.50 17.22 13.73
CA GLU A 224 -1.38 18.20 14.36
C GLU A 224 -2.86 17.86 14.15
N GLY A 225 -3.22 17.32 12.98
CA GLY A 225 -4.57 16.81 12.73
C GLY A 225 -4.93 15.67 13.69
N VAL A 226 -4.03 14.72 13.88
CA VAL A 226 -4.20 13.62 14.84
C VAL A 226 -4.37 14.16 16.25
N ALA A 227 -3.55 15.15 16.64
CA ALA A 227 -3.60 15.73 17.98
C ALA A 227 -4.97 16.34 18.30
N ARG A 228 -5.55 17.12 17.38
CA ARG A 228 -6.88 17.72 17.58
C ARG A 228 -8.00 16.70 17.75
N VAL A 229 -7.94 15.59 17.02
CA VAL A 229 -8.94 14.53 17.13
C VAL A 229 -8.71 13.70 18.40
N ALA A 230 -7.47 13.54 18.83
CA ALA A 230 -7.16 12.92 20.11
C ALA A 230 -7.62 13.79 21.30
N ASP A 231 -7.55 15.12 21.19
CA ASP A 231 -8.15 16.04 22.17
C ASP A 231 -9.69 15.90 22.21
N LEU A 232 -10.35 15.76 21.06
CA LEU A 232 -11.78 15.42 21.02
C LEU A 232 -12.07 14.07 21.70
N ALA A 233 -11.22 13.07 21.49
CA ALA A 233 -11.36 11.78 22.17
C ALA A 233 -11.34 11.95 23.69
N ALA A 234 -10.41 12.74 24.23
CA ALA A 234 -10.32 13.04 25.65
C ALA A 234 -11.58 13.76 26.19
N GLU A 235 -12.17 14.67 25.42
CA GLU A 235 -13.44 15.30 25.80
C GLU A 235 -14.61 14.32 25.84
N VAL A 236 -14.68 13.38 24.88
CA VAL A 236 -15.69 12.32 24.88
C VAL A 236 -15.55 11.42 26.11
N GLU A 237 -14.32 11.05 26.47
CA GLU A 237 -14.06 10.28 27.70
C GLU A 237 -14.50 11.05 28.95
N ALA A 238 -14.12 12.33 29.07
CA ALA A 238 -14.49 13.16 30.21
C ALA A 238 -16.02 13.30 30.36
N ALA A 239 -16.72 13.50 29.24
CA ALA A 239 -18.18 13.56 29.22
C ALA A 239 -18.83 12.21 29.62
N ALA A 240 -18.28 11.09 29.14
CA ALA A 240 -18.76 9.75 29.49
C ALA A 240 -18.53 9.44 30.98
N ALA A 241 -17.36 9.78 31.53
CA ALA A 241 -17.05 9.60 32.94
C ALA A 241 -17.98 10.41 33.85
N ALA A 242 -18.28 11.66 33.49
CA ALA A 242 -19.21 12.51 34.22
C ALA A 242 -20.64 11.95 34.22
N ALA A 243 -21.06 11.29 33.14
CA ALA A 243 -22.39 10.69 33.03
C ALA A 243 -22.55 9.37 33.82
N ALA A 244 -21.45 8.64 34.06
CA ALA A 244 -21.49 7.25 34.54
C ALA A 244 -21.38 7.06 36.08
N TYR A 245 -21.52 8.12 36.91
CA TYR A 245 -21.48 8.13 38.40
C TYR A 245 -21.04 6.79 39.03
N GLY A 246 -19.73 6.52 39.06
CA GLY A 246 -19.15 5.39 39.81
C GLY A 246 -19.12 4.01 39.14
N SER A 247 -19.46 3.87 37.86
CA SER A 247 -19.42 2.56 37.17
C SER A 247 -18.15 2.36 36.31
N GLY A 248 -17.10 1.85 36.94
CA GLY A 248 -16.04 1.00 36.36
C GLY A 248 -15.37 1.41 35.04
N GLY A 249 -14.37 2.31 35.11
CA GLY A 249 -13.05 2.28 34.42
C GLY A 249 -12.90 1.91 32.92
N CYS A 250 -13.95 1.70 32.16
CA CYS A 250 -13.88 1.25 30.77
C CYS A 250 -13.83 2.45 29.80
N ARG A 251 -12.85 2.43 28.91
CA ARG A 251 -12.63 3.45 27.87
C ARG A 251 -13.80 3.51 26.88
N ARG A 252 -14.23 4.72 26.52
CA ARG A 252 -15.32 4.96 25.55
C ARG A 252 -14.85 4.89 24.09
N ILE A 253 -13.68 5.46 23.81
CA ILE A 253 -13.01 5.51 22.51
C ILE A 253 -11.94 4.41 22.47
N MET A 254 -12.26 3.32 21.79
CA MET A 254 -11.45 2.11 21.70
C MET A 254 -10.35 2.18 20.63
N ALA A 255 -10.53 3.02 19.61
CA ALA A 255 -9.57 3.15 18.51
C ALA A 255 -9.50 4.60 17.99
N LEU A 256 -8.30 4.98 17.57
CA LEU A 256 -8.03 6.19 16.82
C LEU A 256 -7.41 5.79 15.48
N ASP A 257 -8.19 5.97 14.42
CA ASP A 257 -7.74 5.74 13.06
C ASP A 257 -7.23 7.05 12.46
N ILE A 258 -5.91 7.12 12.24
CA ILE A 258 -5.22 8.33 11.81
C ILE A 258 -5.11 8.47 10.29
N GLY A 259 -5.72 7.52 9.57
CA GLY A 259 -5.74 7.50 8.13
C GLY A 259 -4.37 7.24 7.51
N GLY A 260 -4.27 7.53 6.21
CA GLY A 260 -3.05 7.37 5.42
C GLY A 260 -2.36 8.68 5.08
N GLY A 261 -1.80 8.74 3.86
CA GLY A 261 -1.38 10.00 3.25
C GLY A 261 0.12 10.32 3.27
N LEU A 262 0.94 9.43 3.83
CA LEU A 262 2.39 9.59 3.78
C LEU A 262 2.86 9.78 2.32
N PRO A 263 3.75 10.76 2.07
CA PRO A 263 4.15 11.13 0.71
C PRO A 263 5.00 10.02 0.07
N VAL A 264 5.33 10.18 -1.20
CA VAL A 264 6.36 9.40 -1.92
C VAL A 264 7.26 10.35 -2.70
N GLN A 265 8.56 10.04 -2.77
CA GLN A 265 9.53 10.77 -3.60
C GLN A 265 9.56 10.19 -5.02
N TYR A 266 8.86 10.76 -6.00
CA TYR A 266 8.80 10.24 -7.38
C TYR A 266 10.04 10.54 -8.25
N GLY A 267 10.91 11.46 -7.81
CA GLY A 267 11.95 12.07 -8.65
C GLY A 267 13.21 11.21 -8.88
N ASP A 268 13.41 10.14 -8.11
CA ASP A 268 14.61 9.31 -8.20
C ASP A 268 14.37 7.88 -7.69
N ASP A 269 15.43 7.07 -7.69
CA ASP A 269 15.43 5.70 -7.16
C ASP A 269 16.09 5.63 -5.77
N ASP A 270 16.14 6.73 -5.03
CA ASP A 270 16.55 6.71 -3.63
C ASP A 270 15.47 6.06 -2.78
N LEU A 271 15.88 5.06 -2.00
CA LEU A 271 15.02 4.38 -1.06
C LEU A 271 15.41 4.71 0.39
N GLY A 272 16.46 5.50 0.63
CA GLY A 272 16.89 5.88 1.98
C GLY A 272 15.76 6.56 2.77
N TRP A 273 15.01 7.44 2.12
CA TRP A 273 13.83 8.06 2.72
C TRP A 273 12.70 7.06 3.03
N LEU A 274 12.52 6.01 2.21
CA LEU A 274 11.44 5.03 2.38
C LEU A 274 11.80 3.93 3.39
N LEU A 275 13.03 3.43 3.33
CA LEU A 275 13.50 2.25 4.05
C LEU A 275 14.43 2.58 5.23
N GLY A 276 15.03 3.78 5.29
CA GLY A 276 16.09 4.12 6.24
C GLY A 276 17.45 3.49 5.89
N SER A 277 18.56 4.04 6.40
CA SER A 277 19.94 3.62 6.11
C SER A 277 20.24 2.19 6.55
N SER A 278 19.77 1.78 7.73
CA SER A 278 20.02 0.43 8.27
C SER A 278 19.31 -0.65 7.48
N THR A 279 18.15 -0.34 6.88
CA THR A 279 17.35 -1.31 6.13
C THR A 279 17.35 -1.16 4.62
N ALA A 280 17.84 -0.05 4.07
CA ALA A 280 18.32 0.00 2.71
C ALA A 280 19.57 -0.90 2.51
N ALA A 281 20.46 -0.95 3.52
CA ALA A 281 21.60 -1.87 3.55
C ALA A 281 21.16 -3.33 3.75
N VAL A 282 20.25 -3.61 4.70
CA VAL A 282 19.71 -4.98 4.89
C VAL A 282 18.82 -5.43 3.71
N ALA A 283 18.09 -4.56 3.01
CA ALA A 283 17.42 -4.94 1.76
C ALA A 283 18.43 -5.27 0.65
N ALA A 284 19.61 -4.67 0.66
CA ALA A 284 20.71 -5.04 -0.23
C ALA A 284 21.44 -6.33 0.23
N ASP A 285 21.56 -6.58 1.54
CA ASP A 285 22.35 -7.69 2.13
C ASP A 285 21.55 -8.96 2.46
N SER A 286 20.28 -8.86 2.91
CA SER A 286 19.38 -10.02 3.11
C SER A 286 18.94 -10.68 1.79
N MET A 287 19.28 -10.04 0.67
CA MET A 287 19.23 -10.61 -0.68
C MET A 287 20.49 -11.42 -1.04
N ALA A 288 21.58 -11.27 -0.28
CA ALA A 288 22.86 -11.93 -0.50
C ALA A 288 23.19 -13.00 0.55
N ALA A 289 22.64 -12.94 1.76
CA ALA A 289 22.95 -13.89 2.83
C ALA A 289 21.72 -14.31 3.65
N ASP A 290 21.32 -15.56 3.48
CA ASP A 290 20.68 -16.36 4.53
C ASP A 290 21.31 -17.76 4.48
N SER A 291 22.49 -17.87 5.09
CA SER A 291 23.03 -19.15 5.52
C SER A 291 23.70 -19.00 6.88
N ALA A 292 23.21 -19.80 7.83
CA ALA A 292 23.82 -20.19 9.10
C ALA A 292 23.60 -19.32 10.35
N ALA A 293 23.41 -20.07 11.44
CA ALA A 293 23.00 -19.68 12.76
C ALA A 293 24.03 -18.85 13.54
N ALA A 294 23.49 -18.10 14.50
CA ALA A 294 24.12 -17.36 15.57
C ALA A 294 25.50 -17.86 16.05
N VAL A 295 26.52 -17.00 15.95
CA VAL A 295 27.53 -16.77 16.99
C VAL A 295 27.94 -15.29 16.93
N LEU A 296 27.72 -14.55 18.02
CA LEU A 296 28.20 -13.18 18.21
C LEU A 296 29.74 -13.16 18.36
N PRO A 297 30.50 -12.35 17.60
CA PRO A 297 31.89 -12.06 17.94
C PRO A 297 31.95 -10.93 18.98
N THR A 298 32.82 -11.11 19.97
CA THR A 298 33.16 -10.12 21.01
C THR A 298 33.93 -8.94 20.37
N PRO A 299 33.61 -7.67 20.70
CA PRO A 299 34.29 -6.54 20.10
C PRO A 299 35.62 -6.24 20.83
N THR A 300 36.73 -6.28 20.10
CA THR A 300 37.97 -5.58 20.46
C THR A 300 37.93 -4.14 19.95
N PRO A 301 38.39 -3.14 20.73
CA PRO A 301 38.26 -1.74 20.36
C PRO A 301 39.31 -1.37 19.31
N LYS A 302 38.86 -0.85 18.16
CA LYS A 302 39.70 -0.05 17.27
C LYS A 302 39.16 1.38 17.27
N THR A 303 40.07 2.29 17.57
CA THR A 303 39.91 3.74 17.48
C THR A 303 39.70 4.15 16.03
N GLU A 304 38.49 4.60 15.69
CA GLU A 304 38.19 5.25 14.42
C GLU A 304 37.63 6.65 14.68
N THR A 305 38.25 7.62 14.03
CA THR A 305 37.85 9.02 13.92
C THR A 305 36.42 9.12 13.38
N GLU A 306 35.50 9.62 14.20
CA GLU A 306 34.08 9.82 13.87
C GLU A 306 33.89 10.87 12.78
N THR A 307 33.72 10.43 11.53
CA THR A 307 32.88 11.15 10.57
C THR A 307 31.43 10.85 10.91
N LYS A 308 30.72 11.81 11.53
CA LYS A 308 29.27 11.72 11.78
C LYS A 308 28.54 11.50 10.47
N THR A 309 28.23 10.24 10.17
CA THR A 309 27.38 9.86 9.05
C THR A 309 25.94 10.05 9.54
N GLU A 310 25.22 10.99 8.94
CA GLU A 310 23.83 11.29 9.32
C GLU A 310 22.96 10.04 9.07
N VAL A 311 22.38 9.48 10.15
CA VAL A 311 21.53 8.29 10.05
C VAL A 311 20.21 8.69 9.41
N VAL A 312 19.95 8.22 8.19
CA VAL A 312 18.68 8.45 7.51
C VAL A 312 17.68 7.43 8.05
N ILE A 313 16.64 7.91 8.73
CA ILE A 313 15.53 7.06 9.20
C ILE A 313 14.39 7.01 8.18
N SER A 314 13.64 5.92 8.18
CA SER A 314 12.52 5.72 7.24
C SER A 314 11.40 6.75 7.46
N ILE A 315 10.60 7.00 6.42
CA ILE A 315 9.41 7.86 6.53
C ILE A 315 8.45 7.40 7.64
N PHE A 316 8.30 6.08 7.79
CA PHE A 316 7.44 5.49 8.81
C PHE A 316 7.97 5.79 10.21
N GLU A 317 9.27 5.66 10.42
CA GLU A 317 9.92 5.97 11.69
C GLU A 317 9.88 7.47 11.99
N ARG A 318 10.12 8.33 11.00
CA ARG A 318 9.95 9.78 11.14
C ARG A 318 8.54 10.14 11.59
N TYR A 319 7.53 9.54 10.96
CA TYR A 319 6.14 9.80 11.29
C TYR A 319 5.78 9.31 12.70
N ALA A 320 6.18 8.08 13.05
CA ALA A 320 5.99 7.54 14.40
C ALA A 320 6.67 8.40 15.48
N ASN A 321 7.89 8.91 15.22
CA ASN A 321 8.61 9.78 16.15
C ASN A 321 7.90 11.13 16.34
N LEU A 322 7.40 11.75 15.26
CA LEU A 322 6.61 12.98 15.36
C LEU A 322 5.31 12.76 16.14
N LEU A 323 4.61 11.64 15.88
CA LEU A 323 3.42 11.26 16.66
C LEU A 323 3.76 11.10 18.14
N ARG A 324 4.86 10.42 18.48
CA ARG A 324 5.30 10.21 19.87
C ARG A 324 5.62 11.53 20.57
N GLN A 325 6.29 12.43 19.88
CA GLN A 325 6.61 13.76 20.41
C GLN A 325 5.34 14.57 20.68
N ARG A 326 4.35 14.52 19.78
CA ARG A 326 3.11 15.30 19.92
C ARG A 326 2.10 14.68 20.89
N LEU A 327 2.06 13.35 20.95
CA LEU A 327 1.05 12.56 21.63
C LEU A 327 1.72 11.42 22.43
N PRO A 328 2.55 11.72 23.44
CA PRO A 328 3.27 10.67 24.17
C PRO A 328 2.32 9.66 24.84
N TYR A 329 1.14 10.10 25.26
CA TYR A 329 0.17 9.26 25.97
C TYR A 329 -0.44 8.13 25.11
N ILE A 330 -0.47 8.23 23.78
CA ILE A 330 -0.95 7.11 22.93
C ILE A 330 0.12 6.02 22.74
N PHE A 331 1.37 6.27 23.16
CA PHE A 331 2.47 5.30 23.08
C PHE A 331 2.68 4.53 24.39
N VAL A 332 2.01 4.93 25.48
CA VAL A 332 2.11 4.27 26.79
C VAL A 332 1.27 3.00 26.76
N GLY A 333 1.92 1.84 26.90
CA GLY A 333 1.25 0.54 26.96
C GLY A 333 0.50 0.32 28.28
N CYS A 334 -0.35 -0.70 28.34
CA CYS A 334 -1.02 -1.14 29.56
C CYS A 334 -0.02 -1.57 30.67
N ASP A 335 1.21 -1.96 30.27
CA ASP A 335 2.29 -2.37 31.17
C ASP A 335 3.12 -1.18 31.71
N ASP A 336 3.05 -0.01 31.05
CA ASP A 336 3.86 1.19 31.39
C ASP A 336 3.20 2.09 32.45
N ILE A 337 1.94 1.83 32.81
CA ILE A 337 1.23 2.61 33.83
C ILE A 337 1.86 2.43 35.21
N ASN A 338 2.48 1.27 35.47
CA ASN A 338 3.28 1.04 36.67
C ASN A 338 4.66 1.73 36.62
N ASN A 339 5.07 2.27 35.46
CA ASN A 339 6.36 2.93 35.23
C ASN A 339 6.23 4.45 35.07
N ILE A 340 5.07 5.07 35.33
CA ILE A 340 4.93 6.53 35.31
C ILE A 340 5.93 7.17 36.30
N GLU A 341 6.13 6.58 37.47
CA GLU A 341 7.12 7.04 38.45
C GLU A 341 8.56 6.93 37.92
N THR A 342 8.87 5.86 37.16
CA THR A 342 10.17 5.65 36.53
C THR A 342 10.41 6.60 35.36
N ALA A 343 9.40 6.85 34.52
CA ALA A 343 9.47 7.82 33.42
C ALA A 343 9.60 9.26 33.93
N VAL A 344 8.93 9.60 35.04
CA VAL A 344 9.14 10.88 35.74
C VAL A 344 10.54 10.96 36.34
N ALA A 345 11.04 9.88 36.94
CA ALA A 345 12.40 9.83 37.48
C ALA A 345 13.47 10.01 36.38
N ASP A 346 13.34 9.34 35.25
CA ASP A 346 14.27 9.47 34.11
C ASP A 346 14.19 10.88 33.48
N ALA A 347 13.00 11.45 33.32
CA ALA A 347 12.82 12.81 32.83
C ALA A 347 13.38 13.87 33.80
N THR A 348 13.26 13.63 35.12
CA THR A 348 13.86 14.47 36.16
C THR A 348 15.39 14.37 36.14
N THR A 349 15.93 13.17 35.93
CA THR A 349 17.38 12.95 35.85
C THR A 349 17.99 13.63 34.61
N ASN A 350 17.21 13.75 33.53
CA ASN A 350 17.60 14.41 32.28
C ASN A 350 17.21 15.90 32.20
N ASN A 351 16.65 16.51 33.25
CA ASN A 351 16.16 17.90 33.27
C ASN A 351 15.14 18.24 32.15
N ASP A 352 14.35 17.25 31.71
CA ASP A 352 13.36 17.44 30.65
C ASP A 352 12.02 17.95 31.22
N ASN A 353 12.00 19.24 31.56
CA ASN A 353 10.89 19.89 32.24
C ASN A 353 9.56 19.87 31.46
N ASP A 354 9.62 19.80 30.13
CA ASP A 354 8.43 19.74 29.26
C ASP A 354 7.80 18.33 29.30
N LEU A 355 8.63 17.28 29.33
CA LEU A 355 8.16 15.91 29.49
C LEU A 355 7.56 15.68 30.88
N ILE A 356 8.20 16.21 31.94
CA ILE A 356 7.70 16.14 33.32
C ILE A 356 6.33 16.83 33.43
N LYS A 357 6.19 18.03 32.86
CA LYS A 357 4.92 18.77 32.84
C LYS A 357 3.84 18.02 32.07
N THR A 358 4.20 17.40 30.95
CA THR A 358 3.28 16.61 30.12
C THR A 358 2.80 15.35 30.84
N ILE A 359 3.71 14.59 31.45
CA ILE A 359 3.38 13.40 32.24
C ILE A 359 2.52 13.78 33.45
N SER A 360 2.87 14.85 34.17
CA SER A 360 2.14 15.31 35.37
C SER A 360 0.71 15.78 35.06
N THR A 361 0.51 16.43 33.91
CA THR A 361 -0.82 16.86 33.44
C THR A 361 -1.67 15.66 32.97
N THR A 362 -1.02 14.63 32.43
CA THR A 362 -1.65 13.37 32.00
C THR A 362 -2.01 12.47 33.19
N ALA A 363 -1.20 12.45 34.25
CA ALA A 363 -1.44 11.66 35.46
C ALA A 363 -2.61 12.20 36.30
N THR A 364 -2.88 13.51 36.28
CA THR A 364 -4.02 14.12 37.00
C THR A 364 -5.36 13.94 36.27
N THR A 365 -5.36 13.51 35.00
CA THR A 365 -6.56 13.28 34.19
C THR A 365 -6.87 11.79 33.97
N ASN A 366 -5.95 10.88 34.31
CA ASN A 366 -6.08 9.45 34.02
C ASN A 366 -6.83 8.66 35.11
N THR A 367 -8.12 8.45 34.88
CA THR A 367 -8.85 7.28 35.40
C THR A 367 -8.90 6.11 34.38
N LEU A 368 -8.15 6.20 33.28
CA LEU A 368 -8.16 5.23 32.18
C LEU A 368 -6.84 4.48 32.06
N THR A 369 -6.88 3.15 32.17
CA THR A 369 -5.72 2.26 32.25
C THR A 369 -5.19 1.73 30.90
N ILE A 370 -5.79 2.08 29.75
CA ILE A 370 -5.35 1.54 28.43
C ILE A 370 -5.53 2.59 27.33
N ALA A 371 -4.48 2.88 26.54
CA ALA A 371 -4.53 3.76 25.37
C ALA A 371 -5.43 3.19 24.25
N PRO A 372 -6.04 4.04 23.37
CA PRO A 372 -6.85 3.55 22.26
C PRO A 372 -5.95 2.85 21.24
N GLN A 373 -6.46 1.82 20.56
CA GLN A 373 -5.72 1.19 19.47
C GLN A 373 -5.50 2.20 18.33
N LEU A 374 -4.25 2.37 17.91
CA LEU A 374 -3.94 3.14 16.72
C LEU A 374 -4.22 2.34 15.44
N VAL A 375 -4.81 2.97 14.43
CA VAL A 375 -5.02 2.39 13.10
C VAL A 375 -4.44 3.34 12.05
N THR A 376 -3.79 2.81 11.01
CA THR A 376 -3.22 3.62 9.92
C THR A 376 -3.65 3.07 8.56
N GLU A 377 -3.89 3.91 7.56
CA GLU A 377 -4.42 3.52 6.25
C GLU A 377 -3.43 3.83 5.10
N PHE A 378 -2.19 3.35 5.23
CA PHE A 378 -1.15 3.64 4.24
C PHE A 378 -1.43 2.94 2.91
N GLY A 379 -1.22 3.64 1.80
CA GLY A 379 -1.43 3.13 0.44
C GLY A 379 -0.26 3.47 -0.47
N ARG A 380 -0.22 4.73 -0.92
CA ARG A 380 0.81 5.23 -1.85
C ARG A 380 2.23 4.82 -1.50
N CYS A 381 2.65 5.08 -0.27
CA CYS A 381 4.02 4.84 0.20
C CYS A 381 4.40 3.36 0.27
N LEU A 382 3.43 2.45 0.31
CA LEU A 382 3.71 1.01 0.38
C LEU A 382 3.98 0.39 -1.00
N VAL A 383 3.35 0.91 -2.06
CA VAL A 383 3.37 0.25 -3.37
C VAL A 383 3.89 1.10 -4.52
N ALA A 384 3.92 2.45 -4.41
CA ALA A 384 4.29 3.30 -5.54
C ALA A 384 5.66 2.92 -6.11
N LYS A 385 6.68 2.81 -5.24
CA LYS A 385 8.07 2.49 -5.61
C LYS A 385 8.30 1.06 -6.08
N SER A 386 7.42 0.13 -5.73
CA SER A 386 7.62 -1.28 -6.03
C SER A 386 7.10 -1.67 -7.41
N VAL A 387 6.57 -0.76 -8.23
CA VAL A 387 6.02 -1.11 -9.54
C VAL A 387 6.50 -0.17 -10.63
N PHE A 388 6.85 -0.73 -11.78
CA PHE A 388 7.06 -0.01 -13.04
C PHE A 388 6.12 -0.51 -14.12
N ALA A 389 5.81 0.34 -15.10
CA ALA A 389 5.09 -0.04 -16.32
C ALA A 389 6.02 0.05 -17.53
N ALA A 390 5.82 -0.85 -18.48
CA ALA A 390 6.55 -0.89 -19.75
C ALA A 390 5.55 -0.86 -20.91
N GLY A 391 5.78 0.04 -21.86
CA GLY A 391 5.04 0.16 -23.11
C GLY A 391 5.96 -0.01 -24.30
N ARG A 392 5.59 -0.90 -25.21
CA ARG A 392 6.33 -1.08 -26.46
C ARG A 392 6.25 0.19 -27.30
N VAL A 393 7.36 0.57 -27.93
CA VAL A 393 7.42 1.64 -28.93
C VAL A 393 6.97 1.09 -30.25
N GLU A 394 5.90 1.65 -30.81
CA GLU A 394 5.41 1.22 -32.12
C GLU A 394 6.05 1.98 -33.26
N TYR A 395 6.21 3.29 -33.09
CA TYR A 395 6.95 4.10 -34.04
C TYR A 395 7.44 5.40 -33.41
N SER A 396 8.47 5.95 -34.04
CA SER A 396 8.95 7.30 -33.84
C SER A 396 8.71 8.13 -35.09
N LYS A 397 8.48 9.42 -34.94
CA LYS A 397 8.41 10.35 -36.07
C LYS A 397 9.01 11.70 -35.71
N HIS A 398 9.41 12.44 -36.74
CA HIS A 398 9.78 13.84 -36.63
C HIS A 398 8.72 14.70 -37.30
N CYS A 399 8.08 15.59 -36.55
CA CYS A 399 7.06 16.48 -37.09
C CYS A 399 7.01 17.80 -36.32
N GLY A 400 6.85 18.92 -37.03
CA GLY A 400 6.78 20.25 -36.40
C GLY A 400 8.04 20.63 -35.60
N GLY A 401 9.22 20.12 -35.99
CA GLY A 401 10.48 20.33 -35.27
C GLY A 401 10.60 19.54 -33.95
N ARG A 402 9.68 18.60 -33.69
CA ARG A 402 9.64 17.80 -32.46
C ARG A 402 9.75 16.32 -32.80
N ARG A 403 10.59 15.62 -32.04
CA ARG A 403 10.63 14.15 -32.09
C ARG A 403 9.50 13.62 -31.23
N VAL A 404 8.76 12.65 -31.76
CA VAL A 404 7.61 12.05 -31.10
C VAL A 404 7.80 10.54 -31.11
N VAL A 405 7.65 9.91 -29.95
CA VAL A 405 7.65 8.47 -29.77
C VAL A 405 6.28 8.04 -29.30
N VAL A 406 5.67 7.10 -30.03
CA VAL A 406 4.36 6.54 -29.71
C VAL A 406 4.56 5.20 -29.05
N SER A 407 4.07 5.07 -27.81
CA SER A 407 4.20 3.85 -27.00
C SER A 407 2.84 3.27 -26.62
N GLY A 408 2.84 2.02 -26.13
CA GLY A 408 1.64 1.40 -25.57
C GLY A 408 1.12 2.04 -24.27
N LEU A 409 1.92 2.88 -23.60
CA LEU A 409 1.52 3.58 -22.37
C LEU A 409 0.80 4.89 -22.69
N GLY A 410 -0.36 5.12 -22.09
CA GLY A 410 -1.12 6.36 -22.24
C GLY A 410 -1.92 6.75 -21.00
N GLY A 411 -2.83 7.70 -21.17
CA GLY A 411 -3.72 8.21 -20.13
C GLY A 411 -4.75 7.21 -19.63
N ASP A 412 -4.93 6.09 -20.33
CA ASP A 412 -5.75 4.96 -19.90
C ASP A 412 -5.18 4.31 -18.64
N LEU A 413 -3.85 4.20 -18.53
CA LEU A 413 -3.15 3.67 -17.35
C LEU A 413 -2.50 4.76 -16.48
N LEU A 414 -1.99 5.82 -17.09
CA LEU A 414 -1.21 6.89 -16.45
C LEU A 414 -2.03 8.20 -16.39
N LEU A 415 -3.31 8.09 -16.03
CA LEU A 415 -4.29 9.19 -16.08
C LEU A 415 -3.78 10.48 -15.41
N ARG A 416 -3.17 10.37 -14.22
CA ARG A 416 -2.66 11.53 -13.47
C ARG A 416 -1.54 12.26 -14.21
N ALA A 417 -0.64 11.52 -14.85
CA ALA A 417 0.47 12.10 -15.60
C ALA A 417 -0.03 12.85 -16.84
N VAL A 418 -1.02 12.28 -17.53
CA VAL A 418 -1.55 12.85 -18.77
C VAL A 418 -2.45 14.07 -18.51
N TYR A 419 -3.34 14.00 -17.52
CA TYR A 419 -4.31 15.07 -17.26
C TYR A 419 -3.79 16.16 -16.32
N LEU A 420 -2.76 15.88 -15.53
CA LEU A 420 -2.17 16.82 -14.57
C LEU A 420 -0.62 16.75 -14.60
N PRO A 421 0.01 16.96 -15.77
CA PRO A 421 1.46 16.74 -15.97
C PRO A 421 2.34 17.61 -15.07
N ASP A 422 1.92 18.83 -14.73
CA ASP A 422 2.67 19.71 -13.83
C ASP A 422 2.62 19.25 -12.37
N THR A 423 1.57 18.51 -12.00
CA THR A 423 1.39 17.97 -10.63
C THR A 423 1.98 16.58 -10.50
N TRP A 424 1.91 15.78 -11.56
CA TRP A 424 2.32 14.38 -11.57
C TRP A 424 3.27 14.08 -12.75
N PRO A 425 4.43 14.75 -12.81
CA PRO A 425 5.42 14.44 -13.83
C PRO A 425 5.91 13.01 -13.63
N VAL A 426 6.09 12.29 -14.74
CA VAL A 426 6.62 10.92 -14.73
C VAL A 426 8.06 10.90 -15.20
N ARG A 427 8.86 10.03 -14.58
CA ARG A 427 10.17 9.68 -15.12
C ARG A 427 9.96 8.75 -16.32
N VAL A 428 10.69 9.02 -17.39
CA VAL A 428 10.66 8.18 -18.59
C VAL A 428 12.05 7.62 -18.85
N GLU A 429 12.11 6.31 -19.04
CA GLU A 429 13.32 5.60 -19.43
C GLU A 429 13.09 4.87 -20.76
N LEU A 430 14.13 4.78 -21.58
CA LEU A 430 14.10 4.05 -22.85
C LEU A 430 14.94 2.77 -22.74
N TYR A 431 14.37 1.65 -23.15
CA TYR A 431 15.02 0.34 -23.19
C TYR A 431 14.95 -0.19 -24.61
N GLY A 432 15.98 -0.93 -25.03
CA GLY A 432 15.99 -1.59 -26.33
C GLY A 432 15.07 -2.80 -26.38
N ASN A 433 14.93 -3.35 -27.58
CA ASN A 433 14.13 -4.54 -27.87
C ASN A 433 14.54 -5.82 -27.13
N VAL A 434 15.72 -5.87 -26.47
CA VAL A 434 16.15 -6.97 -25.60
C VAL A 434 16.23 -6.57 -24.11
N GLY A 435 15.65 -5.44 -23.73
CA GLY A 435 15.53 -4.99 -22.33
C GLY A 435 16.78 -4.34 -21.74
N GLN A 436 17.76 -3.98 -22.56
CA GLN A 436 18.92 -3.17 -22.18
C GLN A 436 18.52 -1.69 -22.10
N LYS A 437 18.85 -1.00 -21.00
CA LYS A 437 18.59 0.44 -20.87
C LYS A 437 19.41 1.20 -21.90
N LYS A 438 18.77 2.04 -22.73
CA LYS A 438 19.46 2.94 -23.64
C LYS A 438 19.89 4.17 -22.86
N VAL A 439 21.19 4.42 -22.87
CA VAL A 439 21.80 5.61 -22.26
C VAL A 439 22.64 6.33 -23.30
N CYS A 440 23.00 7.58 -23.02
CA CYS A 440 23.99 8.30 -23.80
C CYS A 440 25.26 7.43 -23.99
N GLY A 441 25.59 7.08 -25.24
CA GLY A 441 26.78 6.31 -25.60
C GLY A 441 26.59 4.81 -25.90
N THR A 442 25.39 4.24 -25.74
CA THR A 442 25.15 2.84 -26.17
C THR A 442 24.99 2.76 -27.69
N ALA A 443 25.82 1.96 -28.37
CA ALA A 443 25.79 1.79 -29.81
C ALA A 443 24.39 1.39 -30.30
N ALA A 444 23.90 2.11 -31.31
CA ALA A 444 22.66 1.77 -32.00
C ALA A 444 22.80 0.39 -32.66
N SER A 445 21.72 -0.40 -32.62
CA SER A 445 21.53 -1.52 -33.53
C SER A 445 21.76 -1.05 -34.96
N THR A 446 22.47 -1.83 -35.75
CA THR A 446 22.94 -1.55 -37.11
C THR A 446 21.84 -1.52 -38.19
N ASP A 447 20.59 -1.29 -37.82
CA ASP A 447 19.49 -1.26 -38.78
C ASP A 447 19.25 0.17 -39.29
N LEU A 448 19.60 0.34 -40.57
CA LEU A 448 19.59 1.57 -41.37
C LEU A 448 18.17 2.07 -41.65
N ALA A 449 17.91 3.36 -41.41
CA ALA A 449 17.28 4.30 -42.36
C ALA A 449 16.92 5.65 -41.69
N ASP A 450 17.89 6.53 -41.46
CA ASP A 450 17.68 7.98 -41.46
C ASP A 450 19.04 8.70 -41.64
N LEU A 451 19.41 8.91 -42.90
CA LEU A 451 20.76 9.35 -43.32
C LEU A 451 21.01 10.87 -43.29
N ASN A 452 20.26 11.68 -42.52
CA ASN A 452 20.36 13.14 -42.60
C ASN A 452 20.47 13.92 -41.27
N GLU A 453 20.73 13.25 -40.15
CA GLU A 453 20.97 13.93 -38.86
C GLU A 453 22.40 13.69 -38.40
N PRO A 454 23.03 14.59 -37.62
CA PRO A 454 24.34 14.35 -37.02
C PRO A 454 24.24 13.19 -36.02
N SER A 455 24.35 11.98 -36.55
CA SER A 455 24.29 10.70 -35.86
C SER A 455 25.67 10.38 -35.28
N GLY A 456 26.03 11.10 -34.23
CA GLY A 456 27.06 10.63 -33.30
C GLY A 456 26.43 9.57 -32.36
N PRO A 457 27.10 8.45 -32.07
CA PRO A 457 26.68 7.58 -30.98
C PRO A 457 26.66 8.40 -29.66
N GLY A 458 25.47 8.56 -29.07
CA GLY A 458 25.30 9.23 -27.77
C GLY A 458 24.65 10.61 -27.75
N SER A 459 23.98 11.07 -28.79
CA SER A 459 23.15 12.30 -28.69
C SER A 459 21.81 12.03 -28.00
N LEU A 460 21.45 12.88 -27.04
CA LEU A 460 20.11 12.96 -26.44
C LEU A 460 19.30 14.02 -27.19
N PHE A 461 18.02 13.74 -27.44
CA PHE A 461 17.14 14.63 -28.16
C PHE A 461 15.88 14.93 -27.34
N PRO A 462 15.42 16.20 -27.30
CA PRO A 462 14.10 16.53 -26.79
C PRO A 462 13.03 15.74 -27.56
N THR A 463 12.33 14.87 -26.83
CA THR A 463 11.39 13.89 -27.39
C THR A 463 10.09 13.92 -26.60
N ASP A 464 8.98 14.02 -27.32
CA ASP A 464 7.65 13.83 -26.77
C ASP A 464 7.33 12.35 -26.71
N VAL A 465 6.85 11.91 -25.54
CA VAL A 465 6.42 10.53 -25.33
C VAL A 465 4.91 10.54 -25.23
N VAL A 466 4.27 9.98 -26.25
CA VAL A 466 2.81 9.98 -26.39
C VAL A 466 2.26 8.55 -26.34
N GLY A 467 1.02 8.45 -25.90
CA GLY A 467 0.30 7.20 -25.83
C GLY A 467 -0.54 6.89 -27.05
N PRO A 468 -1.30 5.79 -27.01
CA PRO A 468 -2.04 5.25 -28.14
C PRO A 468 -3.48 5.79 -28.27
N LEU A 469 -3.92 6.70 -27.40
CA LEU A 469 -5.31 7.14 -27.36
C LEU A 469 -5.62 8.18 -28.46
N CYS A 470 -6.88 8.16 -28.92
CA CYS A 470 -7.36 9.02 -30.01
C CYS A 470 -7.63 10.48 -29.59
N PHE A 471 -6.69 11.11 -28.87
CA PHE A 471 -6.72 12.55 -28.60
C PHE A 471 -5.31 13.10 -28.44
N GLN A 472 -5.10 14.35 -28.86
CA GLN A 472 -3.78 14.99 -28.87
C GLN A 472 -3.14 15.13 -27.48
N GLY A 473 -3.98 15.17 -26.45
CA GLY A 473 -3.55 15.30 -25.06
C GLY A 473 -2.98 14.02 -24.47
N ASP A 474 -3.01 12.87 -25.16
CA ASP A 474 -2.43 11.61 -24.67
C ASP A 474 -0.90 11.64 -24.70
N ARG A 475 -0.33 12.49 -23.85
CA ARG A 475 1.09 12.77 -23.75
C ARG A 475 1.53 12.44 -22.35
N LEU A 476 2.40 11.45 -22.22
CA LEU A 476 2.98 11.07 -20.93
C LEU A 476 4.02 12.08 -20.48
N ALA A 477 4.85 12.54 -21.41
CA ALA A 477 5.91 13.48 -21.12
C ALA A 477 6.24 14.34 -22.35
N GLU A 478 6.66 15.58 -22.08
CA GLU A 478 6.97 16.57 -23.10
C GLU A 478 8.47 16.87 -23.12
N ALA A 479 9.07 16.90 -24.31
CA ALA A 479 10.45 17.33 -24.54
C ALA A 479 11.49 16.64 -23.62
N VAL A 480 11.27 15.37 -23.26
CA VAL A 480 12.19 14.60 -22.44
C VAL A 480 13.43 14.25 -23.25
N LEU A 481 14.61 14.41 -22.67
CA LEU A 481 15.87 14.06 -23.31
C LEU A 481 16.03 12.54 -23.38
N LEU A 482 15.87 11.99 -24.58
CA LEU A 482 16.00 10.55 -24.84
C LEU A 482 16.99 10.27 -25.97
N PRO A 483 17.69 9.12 -25.95
CA PRO A 483 18.35 8.58 -27.15
C PRO A 483 17.31 8.29 -28.25
N PRO A 484 17.74 8.08 -29.51
CA PRO A 484 16.85 7.65 -30.59
C PRO A 484 16.11 6.35 -30.23
N ALA A 485 14.78 6.41 -30.24
CA ALA A 485 13.90 5.26 -30.08
C ALA A 485 13.56 4.66 -31.45
N HIS A 486 13.40 3.34 -31.49
CA HIS A 486 13.07 2.57 -32.68
C HIS A 486 11.85 1.67 -32.40
N PRO A 487 11.09 1.26 -33.42
CA PRO A 487 10.05 0.25 -33.26
C PRO A 487 10.56 -1.00 -32.53
N GLY A 488 9.79 -1.48 -31.55
CA GLY A 488 10.14 -2.61 -30.69
C GLY A 488 10.99 -2.28 -29.46
N ASP A 489 11.48 -1.03 -29.33
CA ASP A 489 12.00 -0.53 -28.05
C ASP A 489 10.89 -0.46 -26.99
N TRP A 490 11.25 -0.12 -25.75
CA TRP A 490 10.32 -0.02 -24.62
C TRP A 490 10.47 1.33 -23.91
N ILE A 491 9.36 2.03 -23.75
CA ILE A 491 9.22 3.12 -22.79
C ILE A 491 8.90 2.50 -21.42
N VAL A 492 9.68 2.86 -20.41
CA VAL A 492 9.49 2.40 -19.03
C VAL A 492 9.23 3.58 -18.12
N VAL A 493 8.16 3.47 -17.34
CA VAL A 493 7.74 4.47 -16.35
C VAL A 493 7.76 3.82 -14.96
N PRO A 494 8.72 4.19 -14.08
CA PRO A 494 8.74 3.72 -12.70
C PRO A 494 7.70 4.42 -11.82
N ASP A 495 7.59 3.92 -10.59
CA ASP A 495 6.81 4.52 -9.50
C ASP A 495 5.29 4.50 -9.72
N VAL A 496 4.79 3.53 -10.49
CA VAL A 496 3.38 3.45 -10.94
C VAL A 496 2.53 2.47 -10.12
N GLY A 497 3.01 2.05 -8.95
CA GLY A 497 2.31 1.03 -8.17
C GLY A 497 1.08 1.50 -7.43
N ALA A 498 0.89 2.81 -7.31
CA ALA A 498 -0.24 3.43 -6.64
C ALA A 498 -1.02 4.33 -7.60
N TYR A 499 -2.34 4.18 -7.67
CA TYR A 499 -3.27 5.05 -8.43
C TYR A 499 -2.92 5.18 -9.92
N CYS A 500 -2.58 4.04 -10.53
CA CYS A 500 -2.43 3.88 -11.98
C CYS A 500 -3.43 2.82 -12.44
N LEU A 501 -3.18 1.53 -12.14
CA LEU A 501 -4.13 0.47 -12.49
C LEU A 501 -5.50 0.62 -11.81
N SER A 502 -5.55 1.16 -10.59
CA SER A 502 -6.84 1.43 -9.91
C SER A 502 -7.67 2.54 -10.57
N MET A 503 -7.04 3.34 -11.42
CA MET A 503 -7.68 4.37 -12.23
C MET A 503 -7.71 4.00 -13.71
N TYR A 504 -7.43 2.74 -14.04
CA TYR A 504 -7.41 2.27 -15.43
C TYR A 504 -8.78 2.50 -16.09
N SER A 505 -8.77 2.99 -17.32
CA SER A 505 -9.99 3.17 -18.12
C SER A 505 -9.93 2.40 -19.42
N ARG A 506 -11.06 1.84 -19.85
CA ARG A 506 -11.21 1.20 -21.18
C ARG A 506 -11.36 2.23 -22.30
N TYR A 507 -10.73 3.40 -22.20
CA TYR A 507 -10.83 4.42 -23.24
C TYR A 507 -10.22 3.87 -24.54
N ASN A 508 -10.92 4.06 -25.66
CA ASN A 508 -10.65 3.40 -26.95
C ASN A 508 -10.75 1.87 -26.89
N SER A 509 -11.57 1.34 -25.98
CA SER A 509 -11.76 -0.11 -25.77
C SER A 509 -10.47 -0.87 -25.59
N ARG A 510 -9.46 -0.21 -25.00
CA ARG A 510 -8.19 -0.84 -24.68
C ARG A 510 -8.38 -1.83 -23.54
N CYS A 511 -7.61 -2.90 -23.59
CA CYS A 511 -7.58 -3.94 -22.59
C CYS A 511 -6.59 -3.58 -21.48
N SER A 512 -6.98 -3.81 -20.24
CA SER A 512 -6.12 -3.59 -19.08
C SER A 512 -4.88 -4.49 -19.11
N PRO A 513 -3.67 -3.97 -18.79
CA PRO A 513 -2.44 -4.74 -18.92
C PRO A 513 -2.33 -5.85 -17.86
N PRO A 514 -1.54 -6.91 -18.13
CA PRO A 514 -1.15 -7.87 -17.11
C PRO A 514 -0.24 -7.22 -16.06
N VAL A 515 -0.29 -7.76 -14.85
CA VAL A 515 0.59 -7.38 -13.74
C VAL A 515 1.39 -8.59 -13.31
N TRP A 516 2.72 -8.48 -13.41
CA TRP A 516 3.67 -9.52 -13.04
C TRP A 516 4.41 -9.13 -11.77
N GLY A 517 4.42 -9.99 -10.77
CA GLY A 517 5.34 -9.91 -9.65
C GLY A 517 6.66 -10.54 -10.05
N PHE A 518 7.79 -9.95 -9.66
CA PHE A 518 9.11 -10.52 -9.91
C PHE A 518 9.97 -10.47 -8.65
N ARG A 519 10.94 -11.39 -8.59
CA ARG A 519 12.03 -11.42 -7.62
C ARG A 519 13.27 -12.04 -8.25
N ARG A 520 14.44 -11.70 -7.71
CA ARG A 520 15.68 -12.33 -8.17
C ARG A 520 15.79 -13.76 -7.62
N ARG A 521 16.18 -14.72 -8.46
CA ARG A 521 16.43 -16.09 -8.00
C ARG A 521 17.62 -16.08 -7.05
N ARG A 522 17.46 -16.71 -5.88
CA ARG A 522 18.60 -17.05 -5.03
C ARG A 522 19.40 -18.14 -5.76
N GLN A 523 20.62 -17.83 -6.19
CA GLN A 523 21.58 -18.87 -6.57
C GLN A 523 21.97 -19.57 -5.27
N PHE A 524 21.44 -20.77 -5.03
CA PHE A 524 22.09 -21.65 -4.07
C PHE A 524 23.48 -21.93 -4.63
N ALA A 525 24.52 -21.44 -3.97
CA ALA A 525 25.84 -22.01 -4.18
C ALA A 525 25.69 -23.48 -3.79
N THR A 526 25.61 -24.36 -4.79
CA THR A 526 25.84 -25.79 -4.57
C THR A 526 27.26 -25.87 -4.03
N ARG A 527 27.38 -25.91 -2.69
CA ARG A 527 28.53 -26.58 -2.10
C ARG A 527 28.46 -27.98 -2.69
N GLN A 528 29.51 -28.34 -3.44
CA GLN A 528 29.84 -29.74 -3.62
C GLN A 528 30.04 -30.28 -2.20
N GLU A 529 28.97 -30.80 -1.61
CA GLU A 529 29.12 -31.68 -0.47
C GLU A 529 29.80 -32.91 -1.04
N ASP A 530 31.05 -33.11 -0.66
CA ASP A 530 31.71 -34.38 -0.84
C ASP A 530 30.75 -35.47 -0.34
N GLU A 531 30.34 -36.36 -1.25
CA GLU A 531 29.50 -37.53 -0.98
C GLU A 531 30.23 -38.51 -0.07
N THR A 532 30.50 -38.15 1.18
CA THR A 532 30.98 -39.07 2.23
C THR A 532 30.59 -38.55 3.61
N SER A 533 29.30 -38.48 3.90
CA SER A 533 28.71 -38.86 5.21
C SER A 533 27.36 -38.18 5.41
N THR A 534 26.29 -38.99 5.44
CA THR A 534 25.07 -38.85 6.28
C THR A 534 23.90 -39.64 5.66
N ALA A 535 24.15 -40.87 5.23
CA ALA A 535 23.10 -41.88 5.07
C ALA A 535 22.96 -42.66 6.38
N ALA A 536 22.43 -42.01 7.43
CA ALA A 536 22.03 -42.70 8.65
C ALA A 536 20.95 -41.88 9.38
N GLY A 537 19.68 -42.22 9.16
CA GLY A 537 18.61 -41.83 10.08
C GLY A 537 17.41 -41.10 9.47
N MET A 538 16.78 -41.64 8.42
CA MET A 538 15.37 -41.32 8.14
C MET A 538 14.59 -42.61 7.94
N THR A 539 13.65 -42.88 8.84
CA THR A 539 12.75 -44.04 8.74
C THR A 539 11.60 -43.77 7.77
N PRO A 540 11.12 -44.78 7.00
CA PRO A 540 10.11 -44.64 5.94
C PRO A 540 8.80 -43.94 6.35
N ALA A 541 8.43 -43.98 7.64
CA ALA A 541 7.20 -43.38 8.15
C ALA A 541 7.14 -41.84 8.03
N ILE A 542 8.28 -41.15 8.09
CA ILE A 542 8.33 -39.67 8.02
C ILE A 542 8.15 -39.21 6.57
N ALA A 543 8.72 -39.95 5.61
CA ALA A 543 8.56 -39.66 4.18
C ALA A 543 7.09 -39.80 3.72
N THR A 544 6.37 -40.79 4.25
CA THR A 544 4.94 -40.99 3.95
C THR A 544 4.05 -39.91 4.59
N ALA A 545 4.39 -39.41 5.79
CA ALA A 545 3.64 -38.34 6.45
C ALA A 545 3.77 -37.00 5.69
N VAL A 546 4.97 -36.67 5.18
CA VAL A 546 5.19 -35.47 4.36
C VAL A 546 4.45 -35.56 3.02
N ALA A 547 4.47 -36.73 2.37
CA ALA A 547 3.73 -36.94 1.12
C ALA A 547 2.19 -36.82 1.32
N SER A 548 1.66 -37.31 2.44
CA SER A 548 0.23 -37.20 2.76
C SER A 548 -0.20 -35.78 3.12
N ALA A 549 0.67 -34.99 3.78
CA ALA A 549 0.41 -33.59 4.09
C ALA A 549 0.34 -32.73 2.80
N VAL A 550 1.23 -32.99 1.84
CA VAL A 550 1.24 -32.32 0.52
C VAL A 550 0.00 -32.68 -0.30
N ALA A 551 -0.47 -33.93 -0.24
CA ALA A 551 -1.69 -34.35 -0.94
C ALA A 551 -2.97 -33.71 -0.37
N THR A 552 -3.02 -33.39 0.92
CA THR A 552 -4.23 -32.84 1.56
C THR A 552 -4.40 -31.34 1.33
N MET A 553 -3.34 -30.61 0.95
CA MET A 553 -3.40 -29.17 0.62
C MET A 553 -3.88 -28.87 -0.82
N THR A 554 -4.27 -29.88 -1.61
CA THR A 554 -4.64 -29.73 -3.04
C THR A 554 -6.14 -29.74 -3.33
N LYS A 555 -7.01 -29.56 -2.32
CA LYS A 555 -8.46 -29.41 -2.52
C LYS A 555 -8.98 -28.10 -1.93
N ALA A 556 -8.82 -27.01 -2.68
CA ALA A 556 -9.63 -25.81 -2.55
C ALA A 556 -10.53 -25.71 -3.81
N PRO A 557 -11.81 -25.31 -3.67
CA PRO A 557 -12.75 -25.36 -4.79
C PRO A 557 -12.41 -24.29 -5.85
N GLU A 558 -12.46 -24.70 -7.11
CA GLU A 558 -12.47 -23.82 -8.27
C GLU A 558 -13.83 -23.12 -8.34
N GLU A 559 -13.89 -21.81 -8.03
CA GLU A 559 -15.04 -20.98 -8.42
C GLU A 559 -14.55 -19.67 -9.04
N GLU A 560 -15.00 -19.48 -10.29
CA GLU A 560 -14.94 -18.25 -11.07
C GLU A 560 -15.37 -17.03 -10.25
N TYR A 561 -14.62 -15.94 -10.38
CA TYR A 561 -15.04 -14.60 -9.96
C TYR A 561 -16.23 -14.14 -10.83
N MET A 562 -17.44 -14.59 -10.48
CA MET A 562 -18.68 -14.04 -11.03
C MET A 562 -19.17 -12.87 -10.17
N LEU A 563 -19.34 -11.71 -10.79
CA LEU A 563 -20.12 -10.59 -10.26
C LEU A 563 -21.56 -11.08 -9.97
N PRO A 564 -22.24 -10.61 -8.89
CA PRO A 564 -23.62 -11.01 -8.64
C PRO A 564 -24.54 -10.39 -9.69
N GLY A 565 -24.93 -11.19 -10.67
CA GLY A 565 -25.97 -10.87 -11.66
C GLY A 565 -27.37 -11.03 -11.08
N ALA A 566 -28.15 -9.97 -11.23
CA ALA A 566 -29.59 -9.91 -11.50
C ALA A 566 -30.52 -11.02 -10.93
N TRP A 567 -31.45 -10.58 -10.09
CA TRP A 567 -32.75 -11.21 -9.90
C TRP A 567 -33.48 -11.43 -11.24
N ALA A 568 -33.88 -12.67 -11.55
CA ALA A 568 -35.19 -13.03 -12.10
C ALA A 568 -35.33 -14.55 -12.31
N ALA A 569 -36.57 -15.02 -12.20
CA ALA A 569 -37.03 -16.39 -12.24
C ALA A 569 -36.93 -17.10 -13.60
N GLY A 570 -36.99 -18.44 -13.58
CA GLY A 570 -37.74 -19.22 -14.57
C GLY A 570 -36.97 -20.12 -15.54
N SER A 571 -36.96 -21.42 -15.22
CA SER A 571 -37.12 -22.59 -16.11
C SER A 571 -36.14 -22.93 -17.26
N SER A 572 -35.51 -24.09 -17.07
CA SER A 572 -35.44 -25.28 -17.96
C SER A 572 -34.54 -25.37 -19.21
N SER A 573 -33.71 -26.43 -19.17
CA SER A 573 -33.23 -27.35 -20.25
C SER A 573 -32.34 -26.77 -21.36
N SER A 574 -31.32 -27.44 -21.91
CA SER A 574 -30.72 -28.78 -21.72
C SER A 574 -29.43 -28.85 -22.55
N GLY A 575 -28.40 -29.51 -22.00
CA GLY A 575 -27.35 -30.31 -22.68
C GLY A 575 -26.54 -29.75 -23.87
N SER A 576 -25.21 -29.67 -23.72
CA SER A 576 -24.28 -30.57 -24.46
C SER A 576 -22.79 -30.27 -24.21
N SER A 577 -22.05 -31.38 -24.11
CA SER A 577 -20.62 -31.61 -24.41
C SER A 577 -19.54 -30.73 -23.75
N SER A 578 -18.99 -31.31 -22.68
CA SER A 578 -17.69 -31.03 -22.08
C SER A 578 -16.51 -31.32 -23.03
N SER A 579 -15.71 -30.31 -23.32
CA SER A 579 -14.30 -30.44 -23.66
C SER A 579 -13.48 -29.81 -22.54
N GLY A 580 -12.80 -30.63 -21.75
CA GLY A 580 -12.03 -30.23 -20.58
C GLY A 580 -10.93 -29.24 -20.93
N SER A 581 -11.06 -28.02 -20.41
CA SER A 581 -10.02 -27.01 -20.35
C SER A 581 -9.23 -27.21 -19.05
N SER A 582 -7.99 -27.66 -19.15
CA SER A 582 -7.04 -27.70 -18.04
C SER A 582 -6.58 -26.27 -17.69
N SER A 583 -7.14 -25.69 -16.62
CA SER A 583 -6.76 -24.39 -16.08
C SER A 583 -5.45 -24.46 -15.27
N GLY A 584 -4.38 -23.96 -15.88
CA GLY A 584 -3.49 -22.99 -15.24
C GLY A 584 -2.70 -23.41 -14.00
N ARG A 585 -1.80 -24.39 -14.15
CA ARG A 585 -0.59 -24.50 -13.34
C ARG A 585 0.07 -23.12 -13.23
N VAL A 586 0.57 -22.74 -12.05
CA VAL A 586 1.45 -21.58 -11.80
C VAL A 586 2.37 -21.37 -13.01
N VAL A 587 2.13 -20.33 -13.81
CA VAL A 587 3.04 -19.97 -14.90
C VAL A 587 4.20 -19.22 -14.28
N ALA A 588 5.09 -19.96 -13.63
CA ALA A 588 6.43 -19.49 -13.34
C ALA A 588 7.19 -19.48 -14.67
N ALA A 589 7.13 -18.38 -15.40
CA ALA A 589 8.09 -18.15 -16.48
C ALA A 589 9.43 -17.87 -15.79
N CYS A 590 10.37 -18.81 -15.92
CA CYS A 590 11.71 -18.67 -15.37
C CYS A 590 12.62 -18.01 -16.40
N GLY A 591 13.09 -16.80 -16.09
CA GLY A 591 14.32 -16.28 -16.68
C GLY A 591 15.53 -16.93 -16.01
N ALA A 592 16.73 -16.72 -16.56
CA ALA A 592 17.98 -17.23 -15.97
C ALA A 592 18.18 -16.71 -14.52
N ASP A 593 17.84 -15.44 -14.28
CA ASP A 593 18.12 -14.74 -13.02
C ASP A 593 16.87 -14.30 -12.23
N TYR A 594 15.67 -14.35 -12.83
CA TYR A 594 14.43 -13.83 -12.25
C TYR A 594 13.30 -14.86 -12.28
N GLU A 595 12.54 -14.89 -11.19
CA GLU A 595 11.28 -15.62 -11.07
C GLU A 595 10.12 -14.63 -11.21
N PHE A 596 9.11 -14.99 -12.01
CA PHE A 596 7.90 -14.21 -12.20
C PHE A 596 6.66 -14.97 -11.72
N VAL A 597 5.73 -14.22 -11.16
CA VAL A 597 4.40 -14.69 -10.75
C VAL A 597 3.36 -13.76 -11.35
N LEU A 598 2.37 -14.30 -12.04
CA LEU A 598 1.24 -13.50 -12.52
C LEU A 598 0.40 -13.04 -11.32
N LEU A 599 0.34 -11.73 -11.07
CA LEU A 599 -0.49 -11.14 -10.01
C LEU A 599 -1.90 -10.82 -10.52
N ARG A 600 -2.01 -10.45 -11.80
CA ARG A 600 -3.27 -10.18 -12.49
C ARG A 600 -3.10 -10.47 -13.99
N ARG A 601 -4.01 -11.23 -14.57
CA ARG A 601 -4.11 -11.39 -16.03
C ARG A 601 -4.50 -10.05 -16.67
N GLY A 602 -3.98 -9.77 -17.86
CA GLY A 602 -4.52 -8.70 -18.69
C GLY A 602 -5.93 -9.06 -19.20
N GLU A 603 -6.72 -8.06 -19.55
CA GLU A 603 -7.96 -8.30 -20.30
C GLU A 603 -7.62 -8.73 -21.73
N THR A 604 -8.48 -9.54 -22.34
CA THR A 604 -8.40 -9.84 -23.78
C THR A 604 -9.42 -9.02 -24.56
N VAL A 605 -9.25 -8.92 -25.88
CA VAL A 605 -10.21 -8.20 -26.74
C VAL A 605 -11.59 -8.86 -26.72
N GLU A 606 -11.63 -10.17 -26.46
CA GLU A 606 -12.85 -10.96 -26.36
C GLU A 606 -13.62 -10.79 -25.04
N GLU A 607 -12.98 -10.26 -23.99
CA GLU A 607 -13.55 -10.05 -22.63
C GLU A 607 -14.09 -8.62 -22.48
#